data_AF-A0A528ARC8-F1
#
_entry.id   AF-A0A528ARC8-F1
#
_cell.length_a   1.000
_cell.length_b   1.000
_cell.length_c   1.000
_cell.angle_alpha   90.00
_cell.angle_beta   90.00
_cell.angle_gamma   90.00
#
_symmetry.space_group_name_H-M   'P 1'
#
loop_
_entity.id
_entity.type
_entity.pdbx_description
1 polymer ?
#
loop_
_entity_poly.entity_id
_entity_poly.type
_entity_poly.pdbx_seq_one_letter_code
_entity_poly.pdbx_strand_id
1 'polypeptide(L)'
;HLERALLRLYPALSGVAIQKRWFGRVAMTPDHLPHIHEPEQGLMAVVGCQGRGVGLMTALGERIAGYLASGDARQLPFPVSLIRPIPFHLFRQVGVAATIAWYRMLDAFER
;
A
#
# COMPACT_ATOMS: atom_id res chain seq x y z
N HIS A 1 12.74 -14.47 8.92
CA HIS A 1 11.36 -15.00 8.83
C HIS A 1 11.04 -15.43 7.41
N LEU A 2 11.30 -14.60 6.39
CA LEU A 2 11.13 -14.96 4.97
C LEU A 2 11.87 -16.23 4.54
N GLU A 3 13.12 -16.42 4.97
CA GLU A 3 13.90 -17.62 4.61
C GLU A 3 13.31 -18.91 5.21
N ARG A 4 12.83 -18.84 6.46
CA ARG A 4 12.10 -19.95 7.07
C ARG A 4 10.78 -20.23 6.32
N ALA A 5 10.06 -19.19 5.91
CA ALA A 5 8.83 -19.35 5.13
C ALA A 5 9.10 -19.92 3.72
N LEU A 6 10.19 -19.48 3.08
CA LEU A 6 10.64 -19.98 1.78
C LEU A 6 10.90 -21.48 1.84
N LEU A 7 11.72 -21.95 2.78
CA LEU A 7 12.04 -23.37 2.91
C LEU A 7 10.83 -24.21 3.36
N ARG A 8 9.90 -23.62 4.12
CA ARG A 8 8.63 -24.28 4.47
C ARG A 8 7.74 -24.50 3.25
N LEU A 9 7.65 -23.51 2.35
CA LEU A 9 6.81 -23.57 1.15
C LEU A 9 7.48 -24.32 -0.01
N TYR A 10 8.81 -24.20 -0.11
CA TYR A 10 9.62 -24.73 -1.21
C TYR A 10 10.87 -25.45 -0.67
N PRO A 11 10.73 -26.66 -0.08
CA PRO A 11 11.84 -27.39 0.50
C PRO A 11 12.98 -27.70 -0.49
N ALA A 12 12.64 -27.82 -1.78
CA ALA A 12 13.61 -28.09 -2.86
C ALA A 12 14.66 -26.97 -3.03
N LEU A 13 14.43 -25.77 -2.48
CA LEU A 13 15.38 -24.66 -2.51
C LEU A 13 16.40 -24.71 -1.36
N SER A 14 16.41 -25.77 -0.55
CA SER A 14 17.41 -25.94 0.51
C SER A 14 18.84 -25.89 -0.04
N GLY A 15 19.72 -25.14 0.63
CA GLY A 15 21.11 -24.96 0.22
C GLY A 15 21.34 -23.96 -0.92
N VAL A 16 20.28 -23.44 -1.56
CA VAL A 16 20.40 -22.39 -2.58
C VAL A 16 20.66 -21.03 -1.92
N ALA A 17 21.79 -20.40 -2.24
CA ALA A 17 22.15 -19.12 -1.67
C ALA A 17 21.28 -17.97 -2.21
N ILE A 18 20.69 -17.18 -1.29
CA ILE A 18 19.98 -15.95 -1.65
C ILE A 18 21.00 -14.86 -2.00
N GLN A 19 21.13 -14.57 -3.29
CA GLN A 19 22.12 -13.61 -3.82
C GLN A 19 21.75 -12.15 -3.56
N LYS A 20 20.45 -11.83 -3.53
CA LYS A 20 19.95 -10.46 -3.43
C LYS A 20 18.73 -10.38 -2.53
N ARG A 21 18.63 -9.28 -1.78
CA ARG A 21 17.49 -8.95 -0.92
C ARG A 21 17.19 -7.47 -1.07
N TRP A 22 15.92 -7.11 -1.05
CA TRP A 22 15.48 -5.73 -1.02
C TRP A 22 14.31 -5.60 -0.05
N PHE A 23 14.11 -4.38 0.41
CA PHE A 23 12.95 -3.98 1.17
C PHE A 23 12.57 -2.58 0.74
N GLY A 24 11.33 -2.19 1.02
CA GLY A 24 10.82 -0.88 0.67
C GLY A 24 9.80 -0.42 1.68
N ARG A 25 9.29 0.79 1.44
CA ARG A 25 8.16 1.33 2.18
C ARG A 25 6.92 1.26 1.30
N VAL A 26 5.80 0.95 1.91
CA VAL A 26 4.49 0.97 1.26
C VAL A 26 3.69 2.11 1.87
N ALA A 27 3.08 2.93 1.03
CA ALA A 27 2.12 3.93 1.49
C ALA A 27 0.86 3.19 1.94
N MET A 28 0.53 3.32 3.23
CA MET A 28 -0.64 2.72 3.84
C MET A 28 -1.62 3.81 4.30
N THR A 29 -2.86 3.73 3.85
CA THR A 29 -3.99 4.53 4.38
C THR A 29 -4.69 3.81 5.53
N PRO A 30 -5.27 4.54 6.51
CA PRO A 30 -5.99 3.93 7.64
C PRO A 30 -7.21 3.10 7.27
N ASP A 31 -7.89 3.43 6.16
CA ASP A 31 -9.06 2.72 5.64
C ASP A 31 -8.70 1.64 4.60
N HIS A 32 -7.41 1.46 4.34
CA HIS A 32 -6.87 0.50 3.37
C HIS A 32 -7.35 0.70 1.92
N LEU A 33 -7.84 1.90 1.57
CA LEU A 33 -8.26 2.25 0.22
C LEU A 33 -7.31 3.27 -0.44
N PRO A 34 -7.18 3.26 -1.78
CA PRO A 34 -6.48 4.32 -2.50
C PRO A 34 -7.21 5.65 -2.36
N HIS A 35 -6.47 6.73 -2.12
CA HIS A 35 -7.02 8.08 -2.03
C HIS A 35 -6.56 8.91 -3.22
N ILE A 36 -7.52 9.62 -3.83
CA ILE A 36 -7.28 10.60 -4.88
C ILE A 36 -7.42 11.99 -4.25
N HIS A 37 -6.43 12.84 -4.49
CA HIS A 37 -6.40 14.23 -4.02
C HIS A 37 -6.12 15.17 -5.19
N GLU A 38 -6.69 16.37 -5.10
CA GLU A 38 -6.39 17.48 -6.00
C GLU A 38 -6.11 18.72 -5.13
N PRO A 39 -4.85 18.93 -4.69
CA PRO A 39 -4.51 20.04 -3.79
C PRO A 39 -4.65 21.42 -4.46
N GLU A 40 -4.42 21.45 -5.78
CA GLU A 40 -4.58 22.60 -6.66
C GLU A 40 -5.21 22.11 -7.96
N GLN A 41 -5.91 22.99 -8.67
CA GLN A 41 -6.60 22.63 -9.91
C GLN A 41 -5.62 22.00 -10.92
N GLY A 42 -5.91 20.76 -11.34
CA GLY A 42 -5.09 19.97 -12.26
C GLY A 42 -3.90 19.25 -11.63
N LEU A 43 -3.60 19.45 -10.34
CA LEU A 43 -2.55 18.74 -9.62
C LEU A 43 -3.10 17.48 -8.96
N MET A 44 -3.03 16.35 -9.64
CA MET A 44 -3.55 15.08 -9.11
C MET A 44 -2.51 14.32 -8.31
N ALA A 45 -2.89 13.88 -7.10
CA ALA A 45 -2.10 12.97 -6.28
C ALA A 45 -2.90 11.71 -5.96
N VAL A 46 -2.30 10.55 -6.22
CA VAL A 46 -2.88 9.24 -5.88
C VAL A 46 -1.96 8.54 -4.89
N VAL A 47 -2.50 8.20 -3.72
CA VAL A 47 -1.75 7.62 -2.61
C VAL A 47 -2.46 6.39 -2.05
N GLY A 48 -1.77 5.64 -1.18
CA GLY A 48 -2.40 4.52 -0.47
C GLY A 48 -2.67 3.30 -1.34
N CYS A 49 -1.75 2.94 -2.24
CA CYS A 49 -1.91 1.76 -3.07
C CYS A 49 -1.74 0.42 -2.32
N GLN A 50 -1.46 0.44 -1.01
CA GLN A 50 -1.38 -0.73 -0.12
C GLN A 50 -0.52 -1.90 -0.66
N GLY A 51 0.51 -1.60 -1.47
CA GLY A 51 1.40 -2.62 -2.06
C GLY A 51 0.89 -3.20 -3.39
N ARG A 52 -0.23 -2.71 -3.93
CA ARG A 52 -0.85 -3.09 -5.20
C ARG A 52 -0.63 -2.05 -6.30
N GLY A 53 0.39 -1.20 -6.12
CA GLY A 53 0.62 0.00 -6.93
C GLY A 53 0.80 -0.27 -8.41
N VAL A 54 1.48 -1.35 -8.82
CA VAL A 54 1.73 -1.61 -10.25
C VAL A 54 0.42 -1.75 -11.02
N GLY A 55 -0.41 -2.73 -10.67
CA GLY A 55 -1.68 -2.94 -11.37
C GLY A 55 -2.67 -1.79 -11.17
N LEU A 56 -2.75 -1.25 -9.95
CA LEU A 56 -3.68 -0.18 -9.64
C LEU A 56 -3.36 1.12 -10.40
N MET A 57 -2.10 1.53 -10.43
CA MET A 57 -1.70 2.78 -11.09
C MET A 57 -1.82 2.69 -12.61
N THR A 58 -1.55 1.51 -13.20
CA THR A 58 -1.83 1.27 -14.63
C THR A 58 -3.32 1.46 -14.93
N ALA A 59 -4.21 0.86 -14.13
CA ALA A 59 -5.66 0.97 -14.35
C ALA A 59 -6.20 2.40 -14.10
N LEU A 60 -5.61 3.13 -13.14
CA LEU A 60 -6.01 4.50 -12.83
C LEU A 60 -5.55 5.53 -13.86
N GLY A 61 -4.46 5.27 -14.59
CA GLY A 61 -3.85 6.23 -15.51
C GLY A 61 -4.84 6.80 -16.53
N GLU A 62 -5.57 5.93 -17.22
CA GLU A 62 -6.58 6.35 -18.22
C GLU A 62 -7.73 7.15 -17.57
N ARG A 63 -8.20 6.73 -16.40
CA ARG A 63 -9.28 7.40 -15.67
C ARG A 63 -8.89 8.80 -15.21
N ILE A 64 -7.66 8.97 -14.73
CA ILE A 64 -7.12 10.26 -14.32
C ILE A 64 -6.91 11.17 -15.54
N ALA A 65 -6.38 10.64 -16.65
CA ALA A 65 -6.22 11.39 -17.88
C ALA A 65 -7.57 11.90 -18.41
N GLY A 66 -8.60 11.03 -18.41
CA GLY A 66 -9.95 11.39 -18.80
C GLY A 66 -10.57 12.46 -17.89
N TYR A 67 -10.40 12.33 -16.58
CA TYR A 67 -10.80 13.36 -15.61
C TYR A 67 -10.12 14.71 -15.88
N LEU A 68 -8.79 14.72 -16.09
CA LEU A 68 -8.04 15.95 -16.37
C LEU A 68 -8.47 16.61 -17.69
N ALA A 69 -8.84 15.82 -18.70
CA ALA A 69 -9.27 16.33 -20.00
C ALA A 69 -10.69 16.91 -19.97
N SER A 70 -11.61 16.34 -19.17
CA SER A 70 -13.04 16.70 -19.23
C SER A 70 -13.59 17.39 -17.97
N GLY A 71 -12.87 17.32 -16.84
CA GLY A 71 -13.36 17.72 -15.53
C GLY A 71 -14.47 16.82 -14.94
N ASP A 72 -14.79 15.68 -15.57
CA ASP A 72 -15.89 14.82 -15.13
C ASP A 72 -15.44 13.85 -14.03
N ALA A 73 -15.83 14.14 -12.78
CA ALA A 73 -15.50 13.31 -11.62
C ALA A 73 -16.02 11.86 -11.72
N ARG A 74 -17.03 11.58 -12.56
CA ARG A 74 -17.57 10.21 -12.75
C ARG A 74 -16.57 9.28 -13.43
N GLN A 75 -15.51 9.82 -14.03
CA GLN A 75 -14.43 9.02 -14.61
C GLN A 75 -13.53 8.41 -13.52
N LEU A 76 -13.46 9.02 -12.34
CA LEU A 76 -12.61 8.55 -11.26
C LEU A 76 -13.30 7.40 -10.49
N PRO A 77 -12.60 6.30 -10.21
CA PRO A 77 -13.17 5.19 -9.44
C PRO A 77 -13.22 5.45 -7.92
N PHE A 78 -12.53 6.50 -7.46
CA PHE A 78 -12.54 6.96 -6.08
C PHE A 78 -12.86 8.46 -6.04
N PRO A 79 -13.54 8.95 -4.98
CA PRO A 79 -13.82 10.37 -4.85
C PRO A 79 -12.51 11.16 -4.66
N VAL A 80 -12.48 12.37 -5.21
CA VAL A 80 -11.45 13.36 -4.87
C VAL A 80 -11.71 13.80 -3.43
N SER A 81 -10.67 13.73 -2.61
CA SER A 81 -10.73 14.04 -1.18
C SER A 81 -9.66 15.04 -0.80
N LEU A 82 -9.89 15.78 0.27
CA LEU A 82 -8.87 16.67 0.84
C LEU A 82 -7.79 15.85 1.55
N ILE A 83 -6.54 16.33 1.49
CA ILE A 83 -5.44 15.77 2.26
C ILE A 83 -5.70 16.05 3.74
N ARG A 84 -5.85 15.00 4.54
CA ARG A 84 -6.01 15.09 5.99
C ARG A 84 -4.76 14.57 6.70
N PRO A 85 -4.20 15.32 7.67
CA PRO A 85 -3.11 14.81 8.49
C PRO A 85 -3.54 13.55 9.26
N ILE A 86 -2.65 12.57 9.34
CA ILE A 86 -2.87 11.40 10.19
C ILE A 86 -2.67 11.83 11.66
N PRO A 87 -3.67 11.66 12.54
CA PRO A 87 -3.53 11.98 13.95
C PRO A 87 -2.36 11.21 14.57
N PHE A 88 -1.60 11.87 15.47
CA PHE A 88 -0.48 11.25 16.19
C PHE A 88 0.58 10.59 15.27
N HIS A 89 0.73 11.06 14.03
CA HIS A 89 1.68 10.49 13.06
C HIS A 89 3.14 10.45 13.55
N LEU A 90 3.51 11.31 14.52
CA LEU A 90 4.80 11.24 15.21
C LEU A 90 5.06 9.87 15.85
N PHE A 91 4.02 9.20 16.36
CA PHE A 91 4.10 7.90 17.02
C PHE A 91 3.83 6.71 16.08
N ARG A 92 3.81 6.94 14.75
CA ARG A 92 3.51 5.89 13.75
C ARG A 92 4.34 4.63 13.91
N GLN A 93 5.60 4.74 14.31
CA GLN A 93 6.50 3.58 14.44
C GLN A 93 6.06 2.66 15.59
N VAL A 94 5.61 3.25 16.71
CA VAL A 94 5.07 2.50 17.85
C VAL A 94 3.77 1.81 17.45
N GLY A 95 2.87 2.54 16.79
CA GLY A 95 1.61 1.98 16.28
C GLY A 95 1.84 0.81 15.33
N VAL A 96 2.68 0.99 14.31
CA VAL A 96 3.03 -0.08 13.35
C VAL A 96 3.67 -1.29 14.05
N ALA A 97 4.59 -1.07 14.98
CA ALA A 97 5.23 -2.16 15.72
C ALA A 97 4.21 -2.96 16.57
N ALA A 98 3.30 -2.26 17.26
CA ALA A 98 2.23 -2.88 18.04
C ALA A 98 1.28 -3.69 17.13
N THR A 99 0.85 -3.13 16.00
CA THR A 99 0.01 -3.83 15.02
C THR A 99 0.71 -5.09 14.47
N ILE A 100 1.99 -5.02 14.12
CA ILE A 100 2.75 -6.19 13.67
C ILE A 100 2.84 -7.25 14.77
N ALA A 101 3.11 -6.86 16.02
CA ALA A 101 3.19 -7.79 17.14
C ALA A 101 1.84 -8.48 17.38
N TRP A 102 0.74 -7.72 17.32
CA TRP A 102 -0.63 -8.22 17.44
C TRP A 102 -0.96 -9.24 16.35
N TYR A 103 -0.74 -8.92 15.07
CA TYR A 103 -0.98 -9.86 13.97
C TYR A 103 -0.13 -11.12 14.08
N ARG A 104 1.15 -11.00 14.48
CA ARG A 104 1.99 -12.18 14.72
C ARG A 104 1.49 -13.08 15.85
N MET A 105 0.82 -12.51 16.85
CA MET A 105 0.20 -13.25 17.94
C MET A 105 -1.05 -13.98 17.45
N LEU A 106 -1.92 -13.30 16.68
CA LEU A 106 -3.09 -13.92 16.05
C LEU A 106 -2.69 -15.08 15.12
N ASP A 107 -1.71 -14.87 14.23
CA ASP A 107 -1.15 -15.90 13.34
C ASP A 107 -0.58 -17.12 14.09
N ALA A 108 -0.19 -16.94 15.35
CA ALA A 108 0.31 -18.03 16.19
C ALA A 108 -0.82 -18.81 16.86
N PHE A 109 -1.96 -18.16 17.14
CA PHE A 109 -3.16 -18.81 17.69
C PHE A 109 -4.00 -19.52 16.62
N GLU A 110 -3.90 -19.11 15.35
CA GLU A 110 -4.58 -19.75 14.21
C GLU A 110 -3.91 -21.06 13.73
N ARG A 111 -2.83 -21.51 14.39
CA ARG A 111 -2.19 -22.83 14.12
C ARG A 111 -2.60 -23.86 15.15
#